data_AF-A0A8B8IQZ8-F1
#
_entry.id   AF-A0A8B8IQZ8-F1
#
_cell.length_a   1.000
_cell.length_b   1.000
_cell.length_c   1.000
_cell.angle_alpha   90.00
_cell.angle_beta   90.00
_cell.angle_gamma   90.00
#
_symmetry.space_group_name_H-M   'P 1'
#
loop_
_entity.id
_entity.type
_entity.pdbx_description
1 polymer ?
#
loop_
_entity_poly.entity_id
_entity_poly.type
_entity_poly.pdbx_seq_one_letter_code
_entity_poly.pdbx_strand_id
1 'polypeptide(L)'
;MSSSVISVLQITPTAFGTEFTKIWSRHACPLEQLNGLVLQLAHLAALVEDVKIIKSDLKSLTEAQESTRVAFNNFASTLQELDARVNNIELASKDISTLKAQVTNIQRDLDVKEQSARANNVEIRGIPQKKNENLYEIAQKIGQISDFPINKQDINYIGRIPTRVPNAEKPIIIAFNNRYTKEELLVSSRRSKRLKLINLGFNVEGNFHVNDHLTQKNKILLNRARDLAREKNYKYIWVKHCKIM
;
A
#
# COMPACT_ATOMS: atom_id res chain seq x y z
N MET A 1 24.81 66.04 -38.65
CA MET A 1 24.99 67.50 -38.48
C MET A 1 26.25 67.94 -39.24
N SER A 2 26.08 68.29 -40.51
CA SER A 2 26.91 69.23 -41.26
C SER A 2 26.00 69.67 -42.41
N SER A 3 25.33 70.79 -42.18
CA SER A 3 24.43 71.43 -43.14
C SER A 3 25.26 72.18 -44.16
N SER A 4 25.08 71.86 -45.45
CA SER A 4 25.45 72.77 -46.54
C SER A 4 24.25 72.90 -47.48
N VAL A 5 23.59 74.04 -47.33
CA VAL A 5 22.46 74.56 -48.08
C VAL A 5 22.90 74.79 -49.53
N ILE A 6 22.25 74.13 -50.49
CA ILE A 6 22.32 74.54 -51.90
C ILE A 6 21.13 75.43 -52.17
N SER A 7 21.42 76.72 -52.33
CA SER A 7 20.51 77.80 -52.68
C SER A 7 19.89 77.56 -54.06
N VAL A 8 18.57 77.41 -54.10
CA VAL A 8 17.78 77.44 -55.33
C VAL A 8 17.68 78.89 -55.79
N LEU A 9 18.51 79.28 -56.75
CA LEU A 9 18.38 80.55 -57.48
C LEU A 9 17.10 80.48 -58.34
N GLN A 10 16.04 81.16 -57.89
CA GLN A 10 14.89 81.50 -58.73
C GLN A 10 15.35 82.43 -59.85
N ILE A 11 15.51 81.89 -61.06
CA ILE A 11 15.65 82.68 -62.28
C ILE A 11 14.28 82.71 -62.94
N THR A 12 13.59 83.85 -62.85
CA THR A 12 12.37 84.12 -63.62
C THR A 12 12.74 84.31 -65.10
N PRO A 13 12.00 83.71 -66.07
CA PRO A 13 12.35 83.83 -67.47
C PRO A 13 11.63 85.04 -68.07
N THR A 14 12.33 86.17 -68.18
CA THR A 14 11.93 87.24 -69.11
C THR A 14 13.02 87.45 -70.15
N ALA A 15 12.70 86.99 -71.37
CA ALA A 15 13.29 87.31 -72.66
C ALA A 15 14.66 86.70 -73.01
N PHE A 16 14.71 85.41 -73.42
CA PHE A 16 15.69 84.88 -74.38
C PHE A 16 15.20 83.55 -75.02
N GLY A 17 15.05 83.54 -76.36
CA GLY A 17 15.21 82.39 -77.29
C GLY A 17 14.30 81.15 -77.21
N THR A 18 13.43 80.98 -78.22
CA THR A 18 12.64 79.76 -78.53
C THR A 18 13.45 78.47 -78.79
N GLU A 19 14.77 78.58 -78.90
CA GLU A 19 15.69 77.47 -79.18
C GLU A 19 16.18 76.78 -77.89
N PHE A 20 16.31 77.54 -76.80
CA PHE A 20 16.67 77.01 -75.49
C PHE A 20 15.55 76.18 -74.87
N THR A 21 14.28 76.59 -75.03
CA THR A 21 13.12 75.83 -74.54
C THR A 21 12.94 74.49 -75.23
N LYS A 22 13.25 74.39 -76.54
CA LYS A 22 13.27 73.11 -77.28
C LYS A 22 14.37 72.16 -76.84
N ILE A 23 15.56 72.68 -76.55
CA ILE A 23 16.69 71.88 -76.04
C ILE A 23 16.39 71.40 -74.62
N TRP A 24 15.85 72.27 -73.77
CA TRP A 24 15.47 71.92 -72.40
C TRP A 24 14.34 70.88 -72.38
N SER A 25 13.32 71.00 -73.23
CA SER A 25 12.26 69.98 -73.34
C SER A 25 12.77 68.64 -73.90
N ARG A 26 13.76 68.66 -74.80
CA ARG A 26 14.37 67.44 -75.38
C ARG A 26 15.22 66.67 -74.37
N HIS A 27 15.85 67.36 -73.42
CA HIS A 27 16.70 66.75 -72.39
C HIS A 27 15.99 66.53 -71.04
N ALA A 28 14.91 67.26 -70.74
CA ALA A 28 14.11 67.07 -69.53
C ALA A 28 13.33 65.74 -69.53
N CYS A 29 12.75 65.34 -70.66
CA CYS A 29 11.98 64.09 -70.76
C CYS A 29 12.84 62.82 -70.52
N PRO A 30 14.05 62.68 -71.11
CA PRO A 30 14.98 61.60 -70.75
C PRO A 30 15.44 61.64 -69.29
N LEU A 31 15.60 62.82 -68.69
CA LEU A 31 15.98 62.96 -67.27
C LEU A 31 14.84 62.54 -66.33
N GLU A 32 13.59 62.85 -66.65
CA GLU A 32 12.42 62.40 -65.88
C GLU A 32 12.25 60.88 -65.96
N GLN A 33 12.46 60.29 -67.15
CA GLN A 33 12.47 58.83 -67.33
C GLN A 33 13.62 58.18 -66.56
N LEU A 34 14.82 58.77 -66.59
CA LEU A 34 15.98 58.30 -65.82
C LEU A 34 15.72 58.37 -64.31
N ASN A 35 15.14 59.47 -63.81
CA ASN A 35 14.76 59.60 -62.41
C ASN A 35 13.67 58.59 -62.01
N GLY A 36 12.71 58.30 -62.90
CA GLY A 36 11.71 57.24 -62.69
C GLY A 36 12.33 55.84 -62.58
N LEU A 37 13.30 55.53 -63.44
CA LEU A 37 14.06 54.26 -63.39
C LEU A 37 14.93 54.15 -62.14
N VAL A 38 15.56 55.25 -61.71
CA VAL A 38 16.33 55.31 -60.46
C VAL A 38 15.43 55.10 -59.24
N LEU A 39 14.22 55.66 -59.24
CA LEU A 39 13.23 55.43 -58.18
C LEU A 39 12.77 53.96 -58.14
N GLN A 40 12.55 53.34 -59.31
CA GLN A 40 12.22 51.91 -59.40
C GLN A 40 13.38 51.02 -58.94
N LEU A 41 14.63 51.38 -59.23
CA LEU A 41 15.83 50.69 -58.74
C LEU A 41 15.94 50.79 -57.21
N ALA A 42 15.57 51.93 -56.61
CA ALA A 42 15.53 52.08 -55.16
C ALA A 42 14.47 51.17 -54.50
N HIS A 43 13.28 51.04 -55.10
CA HIS A 43 12.26 50.10 -54.63
C HIS A 43 12.71 48.64 -54.77
N LEU A 44 13.39 48.28 -55.85
CA LEU A 44 14.00 46.96 -56.03
C LEU A 44 15.07 46.67 -54.97
N ALA A 45 15.89 47.64 -54.62
CA ALA A 45 16.89 47.50 -53.56
C ALA A 45 16.25 47.27 -52.18
N ALA A 46 15.15 47.96 -51.86
CA ALA A 46 14.38 47.74 -50.64
C ALA A 46 13.78 46.32 -50.58
N LEU A 47 13.18 45.85 -51.69
CA LEU A 47 12.62 44.50 -51.78
C LEU A 47 13.70 43.42 -51.61
N VAL A 48 14.92 43.63 -52.12
CA VAL A 48 16.03 42.71 -51.90
C VAL A 48 16.42 42.63 -50.42
N GLU A 49 16.33 43.74 -49.69
CA GLU A 49 16.60 43.76 -48.25
C GLU A 49 15.51 43.02 -47.47
N ASP A 50 14.23 43.25 -47.78
CA ASP A 50 13.11 42.51 -47.19
C ASP A 50 13.23 41.00 -47.44
N VAL A 51 13.63 40.59 -48.65
CA VAL A 51 13.86 39.18 -49.00
C VAL A 51 15.00 38.57 -48.16
N LYS A 52 16.06 39.33 -47.84
CA LYS A 52 17.11 38.85 -46.94
C LYS A 52 16.59 38.66 -45.52
N ILE A 53 15.77 39.58 -45.01
CA ILE A 53 15.17 39.51 -43.67
C ILE A 53 14.24 38.30 -43.59
N ILE A 54 13.36 38.12 -44.58
CA ILE A 54 12.48 36.94 -44.68
C ILE A 54 13.32 35.65 -44.71
N LYS A 55 14.43 35.62 -45.45
CA LYS A 55 15.32 34.46 -45.49
C LYS A 55 15.95 34.16 -44.13
N SER A 56 16.35 35.18 -43.36
CA SER A 56 16.86 34.96 -42.00
C SER A 56 15.77 34.48 -41.05
N ASP A 57 14.56 35.01 -41.15
CA ASP A 57 13.42 34.60 -40.31
C ASP A 57 12.97 33.17 -40.64
N LEU A 58 12.96 32.80 -41.92
CA LEU A 58 12.70 31.41 -42.34
C LEU A 58 13.75 30.45 -41.77
N LYS A 59 15.01 30.87 -41.70
CA LYS A 59 16.07 30.05 -41.10
C LYS A 59 15.84 29.87 -39.60
N SER A 60 15.58 30.94 -38.85
CA SER A 60 15.33 30.86 -37.40
C SER A 60 14.06 30.06 -37.08
N LEU A 61 13.01 30.19 -37.89
CA LEU A 61 11.80 29.37 -37.78
C LEU A 61 12.08 27.88 -38.02
N THR A 62 12.93 27.55 -38.99
CA THR A 62 13.32 26.15 -39.27
C THR A 62 14.09 25.55 -38.08
N GLU A 63 14.98 26.32 -37.46
CA GLU A 63 15.72 25.91 -36.26
C GLU A 63 14.79 25.73 -35.05
N ALA A 64 13.84 26.65 -34.83
CA ALA A 64 12.83 26.53 -33.78
C ALA A 64 11.89 25.32 -34.00
N GLN A 65 11.50 25.05 -35.25
CA GLN A 65 10.71 23.88 -35.62
C GLN A 65 11.46 22.59 -35.29
N GLU A 66 12.74 22.50 -35.62
CA GLU A 66 13.56 21.32 -35.33
C GLU A 66 13.73 21.10 -33.82
N SER A 67 13.98 22.18 -33.06
CA SER A 67 14.03 22.12 -31.59
C SER A 67 12.71 21.63 -30.99
N THR A 68 11.58 22.13 -31.49
CA THR A 68 10.23 21.71 -31.08
C THR A 68 9.99 20.24 -31.41
N ARG A 69 10.43 19.78 -32.60
CA ARG A 69 10.32 18.38 -33.02
C ARG A 69 11.10 17.44 -32.10
N VAL A 70 12.31 17.81 -31.71
CA VAL A 70 13.12 17.04 -30.75
C VAL A 70 12.45 16.97 -29.39
N ALA A 71 11.97 18.11 -28.87
CA ALA A 71 11.24 18.16 -27.60
C ALA A 71 9.97 17.29 -27.64
N PHE A 72 9.23 17.31 -28.76
CA PHE A 72 8.05 16.48 -28.95
C PHE A 72 8.38 14.98 -28.98
N ASN A 73 9.45 14.58 -29.67
CA ASN A 73 9.89 13.18 -29.68
C ASN A 73 10.31 12.70 -28.28
N ASN A 74 11.00 13.54 -27.51
CA ASN A 74 11.36 13.23 -26.12
C ASN A 74 10.12 13.15 -25.22
N PHE A 75 9.12 13.98 -25.46
CA PHE A 75 7.85 13.89 -24.74
C PHE A 75 7.09 12.60 -25.09
N ALA A 76 7.05 12.22 -26.37
CA ALA A 76 6.43 10.98 -26.82
C ALA A 76 7.11 9.75 -26.20
N SER A 77 8.45 9.73 -26.10
CA SER A 77 9.18 8.63 -25.48
C SER A 77 8.96 8.55 -23.96
N THR A 78 8.95 9.69 -23.26
CA THR A 78 8.66 9.71 -21.81
C THR A 78 7.21 9.29 -21.52
N LEU A 79 6.24 9.64 -22.38
CA LEU A 79 4.86 9.14 -22.26
C LEU A 79 4.78 7.62 -22.41
N GLN A 80 5.50 7.04 -23.37
CA GLN A 80 5.54 5.58 -23.54
C GLN A 80 6.15 4.88 -22.32
N GLU A 81 7.21 5.44 -21.74
CA GLU A 81 7.81 4.91 -20.52
C GLU A 81 6.86 5.02 -19.32
N LEU A 82 6.17 6.14 -19.18
CA LEU A 82 5.18 6.33 -18.12
C LEU A 82 4.01 5.35 -18.25
N ASP A 83 3.50 5.13 -19.45
CA ASP A 83 2.44 4.14 -19.71
C ASP A 83 2.89 2.72 -19.31
N ALA A 84 4.11 2.33 -19.69
CA ALA A 84 4.69 1.05 -19.28
C ALA A 84 4.82 0.95 -17.75
N ARG A 85 5.24 2.03 -17.08
CA ARG A 85 5.35 2.08 -15.62
C ARG A 85 3.98 2.01 -14.93
N VAL A 86 2.96 2.67 -15.46
CA VAL A 86 1.59 2.61 -14.93
C VAL A 86 1.06 1.19 -15.03
N ASN A 87 1.18 0.55 -16.20
CA ASN A 87 0.78 -0.84 -16.39
C ASN A 87 1.46 -1.79 -15.39
N ASN A 88 2.77 -1.61 -15.15
CA ASN A 88 3.50 -2.40 -14.15
C ASN A 88 3.00 -2.18 -12.72
N ILE A 89 2.64 -0.94 -12.36
CA ILE A 89 2.08 -0.61 -11.04
C ILE A 89 0.70 -1.27 -10.86
N GLU A 90 -0.14 -1.24 -11.88
CA GLU A 90 -1.47 -1.87 -11.83
C GLU A 90 -1.36 -3.40 -11.65
N LEU A 91 -0.45 -4.05 -12.37
CA LEU A 91 -0.15 -5.47 -12.21
C LEU A 91 0.34 -5.77 -10.79
N ALA A 92 1.31 -5.00 -10.29
CA ALA A 92 1.83 -5.18 -8.94
C ALA A 92 0.75 -4.96 -7.87
N SER A 93 -0.14 -3.99 -8.05
CA SER A 93 -1.29 -3.74 -7.16
C SER A 93 -2.24 -4.94 -7.09
N LYS A 94 -2.53 -5.54 -8.25
CA LYS A 94 -3.35 -6.76 -8.33
C LYS A 94 -2.68 -7.94 -7.63
N ASP A 95 -1.38 -8.13 -7.81
CA ASP A 95 -0.62 -9.19 -7.15
C ASP A 95 -0.60 -8.99 -5.62
N ILE A 96 -0.41 -7.76 -5.15
CA ILE A 96 -0.48 -7.43 -3.72
C ILE A 96 -1.85 -7.81 -3.14
N SER A 97 -2.95 -7.51 -3.85
CA SER A 97 -4.30 -7.87 -3.38
C SER A 97 -4.49 -9.40 -3.27
N THR A 98 -3.97 -10.13 -4.25
CA THR A 98 -4.03 -11.59 -4.31
C THR A 98 -3.19 -12.23 -3.20
N LEU A 99 -1.96 -11.75 -3.02
CA LEU A 99 -1.06 -12.21 -1.97
C LEU A 99 -1.64 -11.93 -0.58
N LYS A 100 -2.23 -10.76 -0.34
CA LYS A 100 -2.92 -10.45 0.93
C LYS A 100 -4.06 -11.41 1.21
N ALA A 101 -4.84 -11.77 0.19
CA ALA A 101 -5.91 -12.77 0.32
C ALA A 101 -5.35 -14.15 0.66
N GLN A 102 -4.27 -14.58 -0.01
CA GLN A 102 -3.60 -15.85 0.27
C GLN A 102 -3.02 -15.90 1.69
N VAL A 103 -2.35 -14.84 2.14
CA VAL A 103 -1.81 -14.73 3.51
C VAL A 103 -2.93 -14.85 4.54
N THR A 104 -4.05 -14.18 4.31
CA THR A 104 -5.22 -14.26 5.20
C THR A 104 -5.78 -15.69 5.25
N ASN A 105 -5.81 -16.38 4.11
CA ASN A 105 -6.25 -17.78 4.04
C ASN A 105 -5.31 -18.73 4.77
N ILE A 106 -4.00 -18.60 4.54
CA ILE A 106 -2.98 -19.39 5.23
C ILE A 106 -3.04 -19.17 6.74
N GLN A 107 -3.21 -17.92 7.19
CA GLN A 107 -3.33 -17.61 8.61
C GLN A 107 -4.57 -18.29 9.22
N ARG A 108 -5.71 -18.28 8.51
CA ARG A 108 -6.93 -18.96 8.97
C ARG A 108 -6.73 -20.47 9.07
N ASP A 109 -6.12 -21.07 8.07
CA ASP A 109 -5.86 -22.52 8.05
C ASP A 109 -4.88 -22.91 9.16
N LEU A 110 -3.87 -22.09 9.41
CA LEU A 110 -2.94 -22.26 10.51
C LEU A 110 -3.67 -22.21 11.86
N ASP A 111 -4.54 -21.23 12.08
CA ASP A 111 -5.31 -21.11 13.32
C ASP A 111 -6.20 -22.35 13.56
N VAL A 112 -6.85 -22.86 12.49
CA VAL A 112 -7.68 -24.07 12.55
C VAL A 112 -6.82 -25.30 12.88
N LYS A 113 -5.68 -25.47 12.20
CA LYS A 113 -4.76 -26.59 12.43
C LYS A 113 -4.19 -26.56 13.85
N GLU A 114 -3.77 -25.40 14.33
CA GLU A 114 -3.28 -25.21 15.69
C GLU A 114 -4.33 -25.59 16.74
N GLN A 115 -5.58 -25.15 16.56
CA GLN A 115 -6.63 -25.51 17.50
C GLN A 115 -6.98 -27.00 17.42
N SER A 116 -6.95 -27.59 16.22
CA SER A 116 -7.18 -29.02 15.99
C SER A 116 -6.11 -29.89 16.64
N ALA A 117 -4.84 -29.48 16.60
CA ALA A 117 -3.75 -30.18 17.29
C ALA A 117 -3.93 -30.25 18.82
N ARG A 118 -4.81 -29.40 19.38
CA ARG A 118 -5.16 -29.38 20.80
C ARG A 118 -6.54 -29.99 21.09
N ALA A 119 -7.21 -30.58 20.10
CA ALA A 119 -8.58 -31.08 20.24
C ALA A 119 -8.73 -32.15 21.33
N ASN A 120 -7.70 -32.98 21.50
CA ASN A 120 -7.64 -34.07 22.49
C ASN A 120 -7.02 -33.64 23.82
N ASN A 121 -6.67 -32.35 23.95
CA ASN A 121 -5.96 -31.85 25.11
C ASN A 121 -6.93 -31.20 26.11
N VAL A 122 -6.73 -31.50 27.38
CA VAL A 122 -7.36 -30.84 28.52
C VAL A 122 -6.33 -29.96 29.20
N GLU A 123 -6.74 -28.75 29.56
CA GLU A 123 -5.94 -27.81 30.33
C GLU A 123 -6.48 -27.72 31.76
N ILE A 124 -5.63 -28.05 32.72
CA ILE A 124 -5.94 -27.97 34.15
C ILE A 124 -5.18 -26.78 34.75
N ARG A 125 -5.93 -25.88 35.37
CA ARG A 125 -5.43 -24.64 35.99
C ARG A 125 -5.71 -24.61 37.48
N GLY A 126 -4.87 -23.87 38.21
CA GLY A 126 -5.03 -23.63 39.65
C GLY A 126 -4.39 -24.69 40.54
N ILE A 127 -3.56 -25.59 39.99
CA ILE A 127 -2.85 -26.62 40.77
C ILE A 127 -1.43 -26.13 41.07
N PRO A 128 -1.08 -25.88 42.35
CA PRO A 128 0.26 -25.46 42.74
C PRO A 128 1.34 -26.49 42.32
N GLN A 129 2.54 -26.00 42.00
CA GLN A 129 3.65 -26.86 41.62
C GLN A 129 4.34 -27.45 42.86
N LYS A 130 4.56 -28.77 42.88
CA LYS A 130 5.36 -29.44 43.91
C LYS A 130 6.67 -29.95 43.30
N LYS A 131 7.75 -29.94 44.08
CA LYS A 131 9.02 -30.56 43.67
C LYS A 131 8.81 -32.07 43.55
N ASN A 132 9.29 -32.68 42.47
CA ASN A 132 9.15 -34.11 42.18
C ASN A 132 7.70 -34.61 42.17
N GLU A 133 6.77 -33.83 41.62
CA GLU A 133 5.38 -34.25 41.51
C GLU A 133 5.18 -35.34 40.45
N ASN A 134 4.32 -36.32 40.74
CA ASN A 134 3.87 -37.30 39.76
C ASN A 134 2.57 -36.82 39.11
N LEU A 135 2.66 -36.31 37.88
CA LEU A 135 1.50 -35.78 37.16
C LEU A 135 0.45 -36.87 36.86
N TYR A 136 0.84 -38.14 36.72
CA TYR A 136 -0.10 -39.23 36.49
C TYR A 136 -0.98 -39.48 37.72
N GLU A 137 -0.40 -39.47 38.92
CA GLU A 137 -1.16 -39.60 40.17
C GLU A 137 -2.13 -38.42 40.36
N ILE A 138 -1.69 -37.20 40.02
CA ILE A 138 -2.55 -36.02 40.04
C ILE A 138 -3.72 -36.20 39.06
N ALA A 139 -3.46 -36.66 37.82
CA ALA A 139 -4.50 -36.94 36.84
C ALA A 139 -5.49 -38.00 37.35
N GLN A 140 -5.01 -39.11 37.92
CA GLN A 140 -5.85 -40.17 38.48
C GLN A 140 -6.76 -39.64 39.61
N LYS A 141 -6.22 -38.82 40.52
CA LYS A 141 -7.00 -38.18 41.59
C LYS A 141 -8.04 -37.21 41.03
N ILE A 142 -7.70 -36.41 40.01
CA ILE A 142 -8.66 -35.54 39.33
C ILE A 142 -9.80 -36.35 38.72
N GLY A 143 -9.47 -37.49 38.10
CA GLY A 143 -10.44 -38.43 37.57
C GLY A 143 -11.40 -38.94 38.65
N GLN A 144 -10.86 -39.42 39.78
CA GLN A 144 -11.66 -39.88 40.93
C GLN A 144 -12.58 -38.77 41.48
N ILE A 145 -12.07 -37.54 41.66
CA ILE A 145 -12.85 -36.39 42.13
C ILE A 145 -13.97 -36.01 41.14
N SER A 146 -13.74 -36.25 39.85
CA SER A 146 -14.67 -35.98 38.77
C SER A 146 -15.58 -37.16 38.43
N ASP A 147 -15.58 -38.25 39.22
CA ASP A 147 -16.33 -39.49 38.92
C ASP A 147 -16.02 -40.09 37.54
N PHE A 148 -14.81 -39.90 37.05
CA PHE A 148 -14.33 -40.41 35.77
C PHE A 148 -12.91 -40.98 35.92
N PRO A 149 -12.74 -42.31 36.11
CA PRO A 149 -11.41 -42.89 36.33
C PRO A 149 -10.54 -42.71 35.08
N ILE A 150 -9.36 -42.11 35.27
CA ILE A 150 -8.38 -41.90 34.19
C ILE A 150 -7.31 -42.99 34.28
N ASN A 151 -7.14 -43.78 33.22
CA ASN A 151 -6.06 -44.76 33.15
C ASN A 151 -4.84 -44.16 32.46
N LYS A 152 -3.66 -44.66 32.84
CA LYS A 152 -2.39 -44.23 32.22
C LYS A 152 -2.34 -44.55 30.72
N GLN A 153 -3.02 -45.60 30.29
CA GLN A 153 -3.10 -46.03 28.88
C GLN A 153 -3.91 -45.07 28.00
N ASP A 154 -4.79 -44.27 28.60
CA ASP A 154 -5.62 -43.29 27.86
C ASP A 154 -4.86 -41.99 27.59
N ILE A 155 -3.73 -41.78 28.29
CA ILE A 155 -2.91 -40.58 28.22
C ILE A 155 -1.80 -40.79 27.18
N ASN A 156 -1.82 -39.95 26.14
CA ASN A 156 -0.73 -39.84 25.18
C ASN A 156 0.45 -39.07 25.79
N TYR A 157 0.16 -37.92 26.40
CA TYR A 157 1.17 -37.03 26.96
C TYR A 157 0.60 -36.27 28.15
N ILE A 158 1.43 -36.04 29.16
CA ILE A 158 1.11 -35.18 30.29
C ILE A 158 2.32 -34.33 30.67
N GLY A 159 2.08 -33.05 30.93
CA GLY A 159 3.17 -32.12 31.26
C GLY A 159 2.68 -30.77 31.73
N ARG A 160 3.54 -30.04 32.44
CA ARG A 160 3.32 -28.63 32.73
C ARG A 160 3.81 -27.77 31.58
N ILE A 161 3.00 -26.79 31.19
CA ILE A 161 3.37 -25.86 30.12
C ILE A 161 3.97 -24.60 30.74
N PRO A 162 5.14 -24.14 30.25
CA PRO A 162 5.74 -22.91 30.74
C PRO A 162 4.84 -21.72 30.45
N THR A 163 4.72 -20.83 31.44
CA THR A 163 4.00 -19.56 31.33
C THR A 163 5.01 -18.44 31.10
N ARG A 164 4.60 -17.40 30.35
CA ARG A 164 5.43 -16.20 30.15
C ARG A 164 5.66 -15.42 31.44
N VAL A 165 4.70 -15.49 32.36
CA VAL A 165 4.78 -14.80 33.66
C VAL A 165 5.71 -15.61 34.57
N PRO A 166 6.80 -15.00 35.08
CA PRO A 166 7.68 -15.66 36.04
C PRO A 166 6.92 -15.93 37.34
N ASN A 167 7.20 -17.08 37.97
CA ASN A 167 6.56 -17.54 39.22
C ASN A 167 5.04 -17.76 39.16
N ALA A 168 4.40 -17.67 37.99
CA ALA A 168 3.01 -18.05 37.84
C ALA A 168 2.85 -19.58 37.89
N GLU A 169 1.69 -20.02 38.37
CA GLU A 169 1.31 -21.44 38.34
C GLU A 169 1.25 -21.95 36.89
N LYS A 170 2.08 -22.94 36.59
CA LYS A 170 2.15 -23.56 35.27
C LYS A 170 0.99 -24.54 35.10
N PRO A 171 0.11 -24.38 34.10
CA PRO A 171 -1.00 -25.29 33.89
C PRO A 171 -0.51 -26.68 33.51
N ILE A 172 -1.27 -27.71 33.89
CA ILE A 172 -1.04 -29.09 33.46
C ILE A 172 -1.86 -29.32 32.19
N ILE A 173 -1.21 -29.84 31.14
CA ILE A 173 -1.89 -30.33 29.95
C ILE A 173 -1.88 -31.85 29.98
N ILE A 174 -3.06 -32.43 29.74
CA ILE A 174 -3.23 -33.86 29.51
C ILE A 174 -3.72 -34.04 28.08
N ALA A 175 -2.93 -34.68 27.24
CA ALA A 175 -3.32 -35.11 25.91
C ALA A 175 -3.82 -36.56 25.97
N PHE A 176 -5.07 -36.78 25.59
CA PHE A 176 -5.66 -38.11 25.54
C PHE A 176 -5.47 -38.75 24.16
N ASN A 177 -5.42 -40.07 24.13
CA ASN A 177 -5.42 -40.85 22.87
C ASN A 177 -6.74 -40.69 22.12
N ASN A 178 -7.85 -40.63 22.86
CA ASN A 178 -9.19 -40.52 22.30
C ASN A 178 -9.86 -39.20 22.72
N ARG A 179 -10.45 -38.50 21.75
CA ARG A 179 -11.21 -37.28 21.97
C ARG A 179 -12.44 -37.51 22.84
N TYR A 180 -13.12 -38.65 22.71
CA TYR A 180 -14.34 -38.94 23.47
C TYR A 180 -14.05 -39.03 24.97
N THR A 181 -12.98 -39.73 25.37
CA THR A 181 -12.49 -39.80 26.75
C THR A 181 -12.25 -38.41 27.35
N LYS A 182 -11.64 -37.51 26.55
CA LYS A 182 -11.42 -36.12 26.94
C LYS A 182 -12.72 -35.34 27.15
N GLU A 183 -13.70 -35.49 26.26
CA GLU A 183 -15.00 -34.80 26.38
C GLU A 183 -15.82 -35.33 27.57
N GLU A 184 -15.80 -36.64 27.82
CA GLU A 184 -16.45 -37.25 28.99
C GLU A 184 -15.87 -36.72 30.30
N LEU A 185 -14.53 -36.65 30.41
CA LEU A 185 -13.86 -36.03 31.54
C LEU A 185 -14.31 -34.57 31.72
N LEU A 186 -14.32 -33.77 30.65
CA LEU A 186 -14.75 -32.37 30.73
C LEU A 186 -16.20 -32.22 31.21
N VAL A 187 -17.11 -33.04 30.69
CA VAL A 187 -18.52 -33.03 31.12
C VAL A 187 -18.63 -33.43 32.58
N SER A 188 -17.93 -34.48 33.00
CA SER A 188 -17.97 -34.98 34.37
C SER A 188 -17.36 -33.97 35.36
N SER A 189 -16.21 -33.39 35.02
CA SER A 189 -15.58 -32.32 35.80
C SER A 189 -16.48 -31.08 35.93
N ARG A 190 -17.19 -30.66 34.87
CA ARG A 190 -18.13 -29.53 34.93
C ARG A 190 -19.34 -29.79 35.85
N ARG A 191 -19.75 -31.04 36.00
CA ARG A 191 -20.82 -31.46 36.93
C ARG A 191 -20.32 -31.57 38.37
N SER A 192 -19.04 -31.87 38.55
CA SER A 192 -18.44 -32.05 39.87
C SER A 192 -18.32 -30.73 40.63
N LYS A 193 -18.94 -30.66 41.82
CA LYS A 193 -18.76 -29.57 42.79
C LYS A 193 -17.53 -29.76 43.68
N ARG A 194 -16.74 -30.81 43.44
CA ARG A 194 -15.62 -31.25 44.30
C ARG A 194 -14.25 -30.83 43.78
N LEU A 195 -14.17 -29.99 42.75
CA LEU A 195 -12.90 -29.51 42.17
C LEU A 195 -12.16 -28.49 43.06
N LYS A 196 -11.82 -28.92 44.26
CA LYS A 196 -11.09 -28.16 45.28
C LYS A 196 -9.69 -28.73 45.47
N LEU A 197 -8.72 -27.86 45.76
CA LEU A 197 -7.33 -28.25 46.00
C LEU A 197 -7.15 -29.17 47.21
N ILE A 198 -7.96 -28.97 48.26
CA ILE A 198 -7.97 -29.85 49.42
C ILE A 198 -8.28 -31.31 49.07
N ASN A 199 -9.20 -31.53 48.12
CA ASN A 199 -9.56 -32.88 47.67
C ASN A 199 -8.44 -33.56 46.86
N LEU A 200 -7.50 -32.77 46.32
CA LEU A 200 -6.27 -33.27 45.70
C LEU A 200 -5.12 -33.51 46.70
N GLY A 201 -5.33 -33.20 47.99
CA GLY A 201 -4.30 -33.34 49.03
C GLY A 201 -3.34 -32.15 49.09
N PHE A 202 -3.82 -30.94 48.80
CA PHE A 202 -3.08 -29.69 49.06
C PHE A 202 -3.63 -29.01 50.31
N ASN A 203 -2.75 -28.50 51.17
CA ASN A 203 -3.11 -27.68 52.34
C ASN A 203 -3.39 -26.21 51.98
N VAL A 204 -3.81 -25.95 50.74
CA VAL A 204 -4.10 -24.60 50.24
C VAL A 204 -5.56 -24.54 49.86
N GLU A 205 -6.25 -23.49 50.30
CA GLU A 205 -7.61 -23.23 49.85
C GLU A 205 -7.60 -22.72 48.41
N GLY A 206 -8.47 -23.29 47.59
CA GLY A 206 -8.60 -22.90 46.20
C GLY A 206 -9.33 -23.95 45.38
N ASN A 207 -9.81 -23.53 44.23
CA ASN A 207 -10.42 -24.42 43.25
C ASN A 207 -9.46 -24.60 42.08
N PHE A 208 -9.51 -25.78 41.47
CA PHE A 208 -8.84 -26.01 40.20
C PHE A 208 -9.89 -26.16 39.10
N HIS A 209 -9.50 -25.85 37.87
CA HIS A 209 -10.42 -25.83 36.73
C HIS A 209 -9.93 -26.74 35.62
N VAL A 210 -10.83 -27.58 35.13
CA VAL A 210 -10.61 -28.48 33.99
C VAL A 210 -11.27 -27.86 32.76
N ASN A 211 -10.47 -27.46 31.78
CA ASN A 211 -10.92 -26.73 30.60
C ASN A 211 -10.45 -27.36 29.29
N ASP A 212 -11.10 -27.00 28.19
CA ASP A 212 -10.57 -27.23 26.85
C ASP A 212 -9.22 -26.49 26.67
N HIS A 213 -8.25 -27.15 26.05
CA HIS A 213 -6.98 -26.51 25.70
C HIS A 213 -7.15 -25.64 24.44
N LEU A 214 -7.41 -24.35 24.66
CA LEU A 214 -7.54 -23.35 23.60
C LEU A 214 -6.20 -22.72 23.22
N THR A 215 -6.07 -22.30 21.95
CA THR A 215 -4.95 -21.45 21.50
C THR A 215 -4.98 -20.09 22.21
N GLN A 216 -3.86 -19.37 22.23
CA GLN A 216 -3.80 -18.04 22.83
C GLN A 216 -4.82 -17.09 22.18
N LYS A 217 -4.95 -17.15 20.84
CA LYS A 217 -5.95 -16.39 20.09
C LYS A 217 -7.37 -16.69 20.56
N ASN A 218 -7.72 -17.96 20.71
CA ASN A 218 -9.06 -18.36 21.16
C ASN A 218 -9.30 -18.04 22.65
N LYS A 219 -8.28 -18.07 23.50
CA LYS A 219 -8.39 -17.59 24.89
C LYS A 219 -8.71 -16.11 24.95
N ILE A 220 -8.06 -15.29 24.12
CA ILE A 220 -8.36 -13.85 24.00
C ILE A 220 -9.79 -13.66 23.48
N LEU A 221 -10.19 -14.40 22.45
CA LEU A 221 -11.55 -14.36 21.91
C LEU A 221 -12.60 -14.72 22.97
N LEU A 222 -12.36 -15.77 23.75
CA LEU A 222 -13.26 -16.21 24.81
C LEU A 222 -13.42 -15.15 25.90
N ASN A 223 -12.32 -14.48 26.29
CA ASN A 223 -12.38 -13.40 27.27
C ASN A 223 -13.20 -12.21 26.73
N ARG A 224 -12.93 -11.78 25.49
CA ARG A 224 -13.72 -10.72 24.84
C ARG A 224 -15.20 -11.08 24.71
N ALA A 225 -15.49 -12.33 24.36
CA ALA A 225 -16.86 -12.84 24.29
C ALA A 225 -17.54 -12.74 25.66
N ARG A 226 -16.85 -13.10 26.75
CA ARG A 226 -17.36 -12.97 28.13
C ARG A 226 -17.64 -11.53 28.53
N ASP A 227 -16.78 -10.61 28.14
CA ASP A 227 -16.97 -9.18 28.44
C ASP A 227 -18.19 -8.66 27.69
N LEU A 228 -18.30 -8.93 26.39
CA LEU A 228 -19.47 -8.57 25.57
C LEU A 228 -20.77 -9.23 26.08
N ALA A 229 -20.71 -10.49 26.50
CA ALA A 229 -21.87 -11.17 27.06
C ALA A 229 -22.36 -10.48 28.34
N ARG A 230 -21.44 -10.05 29.21
CA ARG A 230 -21.79 -9.29 30.41
C ARG A 230 -22.41 -7.94 30.08
N GLU A 231 -21.82 -7.21 29.12
CA GLU A 231 -22.34 -5.91 28.66
C GLU A 231 -23.74 -6.02 28.04
N LYS A 232 -24.00 -7.11 27.32
CA LYS A 232 -25.28 -7.37 26.63
C LYS A 232 -26.25 -8.23 27.45
N ASN A 233 -25.93 -8.54 28.70
CA ASN A 233 -26.73 -9.37 29.61
C ASN A 233 -27.04 -10.79 29.09
N TYR A 234 -26.14 -11.38 28.31
CA TYR A 234 -26.20 -12.81 27.98
C TYR A 234 -25.82 -13.65 29.20
N LYS A 235 -26.67 -14.63 29.53
CA LYS A 235 -26.52 -15.45 30.74
C LYS A 235 -25.40 -16.49 30.64
N TYR A 236 -25.10 -16.96 29.43
CA TYR A 236 -24.20 -18.10 29.23
C TYR A 236 -23.30 -17.93 28.01
N ILE A 237 -22.07 -18.43 28.12
CA ILE A 237 -21.14 -18.70 27.03
C ILE A 237 -20.60 -20.09 27.24
N TRP A 238 -20.52 -20.87 26.17
CA TRP A 238 -20.11 -22.25 26.22
C TRP A 238 -18.82 -22.45 25.43
N VAL A 239 -17.98 -23.34 25.95
CA VAL A 239 -16.88 -23.90 25.18
C VAL A 239 -17.12 -25.39 25.07
N LYS A 240 -17.17 -25.90 23.85
CA LYS A 240 -17.32 -27.33 23.56
C LYS A 240 -16.50 -27.66 22.34
N HIS A 241 -15.83 -28.81 22.33
CA HIS A 241 -15.01 -29.22 21.18
C HIS A 241 -13.95 -28.19 20.78
N CYS A 242 -13.41 -27.45 21.75
CA CYS A 242 -12.51 -26.31 21.54
C CYS A 242 -13.10 -25.17 20.67
N LYS A 243 -14.44 -25.07 20.57
CA LYS A 243 -15.17 -23.98 19.91
C LYS A 243 -15.91 -23.14 20.95
N ILE A 244 -15.94 -21.83 20.75
CA ILE A 244 -16.63 -20.86 21.61
C ILE A 244 -18.01 -20.61 20.99
N MET A 245 -19.06 -20.73 21.80
CA MET A 245 -20.47 -20.61 21.40
C MET A 245 -21.24 -19.72 22.37
#